data_AF-A0AA38FPZ2-F1
#
_entry.id   AF-A0AA38FPZ2-F1
#
_cell.length_a   1.000
_cell.length_b   1.000
_cell.length_c   1.000
_cell.angle_alpha   90.00
_cell.angle_beta   90.00
_cell.angle_gamma   90.00
#
_symmetry.space_group_name_H-M   'P 1'
#
loop_
_entity.id
_entity.type
_entity.pdbx_description
1 polymer ?
#
loop_
_entity_poly.entity_id
_entity_poly.type
_entity_poly.pdbx_seq_one_letter_code
_entity_poly.pdbx_strand_id
1 'polypeptide(L)' 'MYLHKLNEDRLEVADRISVHQQKVKVLFDKKARFRDFQVGDTVLLWDKRHEPRGSHGKFDSLWLGPFKIRHFA' A
#
# COMPACT_ATOMS: atom_id res chain seq x y z
N MET A 1 19.25 27.44 16.21
CA MET A 1 19.64 26.15 16.82
C MET A 1 18.47 25.18 17.00
N TYR A 2 17.37 25.55 17.68
CA TYR A 2 16.23 24.64 17.94
C TYR A 2 15.60 24.01 16.68
N LEU A 3 15.32 24.81 15.66
CA LEU A 3 14.73 24.34 14.39
C LEU A 3 15.63 23.37 13.63
N HIS A 4 16.96 23.53 13.74
CA HIS A 4 17.92 22.64 13.09
C HIS A 4 17.90 21.25 13.72
N LYS A 5 17.96 21.20 15.06
CA LYS A 5 17.86 19.94 15.82
C LYS A 5 16.56 19.21 15.52
N LEU A 6 15.45 19.92 15.50
CA LEU A 6 14.13 19.35 15.18
C LEU A 6 14.08 18.76 13.76
N ASN A 7 14.78 19.38 12.81
CA ASN A 7 14.88 18.86 11.45
C ASN A 7 15.77 17.62 11.39
N GLU A 8 16.90 17.61 12.09
CA GLU A 8 17.79 16.45 12.22
C GLU A 8 17.04 15.25 12.83
N ASP A 9 16.31 15.46 13.92
CA ASP A 9 15.51 14.42 14.58
C ASP A 9 14.43 13.85 13.63
N ARG A 10 13.79 14.71 12.82
CA ARG A 10 12.79 14.28 11.81
C ARG A 10 13.41 13.44 10.71
N LEU A 11 14.58 13.84 10.21
CA LEU A 11 15.30 13.09 9.19
C LEU A 11 15.73 11.72 9.71
N GLU A 12 16.25 11.66 10.93
CA GLU A 12 16.65 10.40 11.55
C GLU A 12 15.46 9.43 11.71
N VAL A 13 14.31 9.93 12.17
CA VAL A 13 13.09 9.12 12.29
C VAL A 13 12.61 8.65 10.92
N ALA A 14 12.60 9.54 9.91
CA ALA A 14 12.20 9.17 8.55
C ALA A 14 13.09 8.07 7.97
N ASP A 15 14.40 8.15 8.18
CA ASP A 15 15.36 7.14 7.75
C ASP A 15 15.11 5.79 8.44
N ARG A 16 14.91 5.80 9.76
CA ARG A 16 14.58 4.58 10.53
C ARG A 16 13.29 3.92 10.04
N ILE A 17 12.26 4.73 9.77
CA ILE A 17 10.98 4.25 9.20
C ILE A 17 11.22 3.63 7.82
N SER A 18 11.96 4.30 6.95
CA SER A 18 12.27 3.81 5.61
C SER A 18 13.01 2.47 5.64
N VAL A 19 14.04 2.34 6.49
CA VAL A 19 14.78 1.08 6.67
C VAL A 19 13.87 -0.03 7.17
N HIS A 20 12.98 0.25 8.12
CA HIS A 20 12.03 -0.73 8.61
C HIS A 20 11.05 -1.16 7.52
N GLN A 21 10.46 -0.21 6.78
CA GLN A 21 9.56 -0.48 5.66
C GLN A 21 10.23 -1.35 4.60
N GLN A 22 11.49 -1.08 4.29
CA GLN A 22 12.25 -1.88 3.32
C GLN A 22 12.46 -3.32 3.79
N LYS A 23 12.79 -3.53 5.07
CA LYS A 23 12.92 -4.88 5.65
C LYS A 23 11.61 -5.65 5.57
N VAL A 24 10.51 -4.99 5.96
CA VAL A 24 9.15 -5.54 5.88
C VAL A 24 8.82 -5.92 4.44
N LYS A 25 9.03 -4.99 3.48
CA LYS A 25 8.80 -5.23 2.05
C LYS A 25 9.54 -6.48 1.55
N VAL A 26 10.82 -6.61 1.84
CA VAL A 26 11.62 -7.80 1.43
C VAL A 26 11.04 -9.10 1.99
N LEU A 27 10.54 -9.11 3.23
CA LEU A 27 9.94 -10.31 3.83
C LEU A 27 8.62 -10.70 3.16
N PHE A 28 7.78 -9.72 2.84
CA PHE A 28 6.49 -9.95 2.22
C PHE A 28 6.61 -10.26 0.72
N ASP A 29 7.49 -9.56 0.00
CA ASP A 29 7.75 -9.77 -1.43
C ASP A 29 8.24 -11.20 -1.72
N LYS A 30 9.02 -11.80 -0.81
CA LYS A 30 9.44 -13.21 -0.94
C LYS A 30 8.26 -14.19 -1.05
N LYS A 31 7.09 -13.85 -0.51
CA LYS A 31 5.87 -14.67 -0.56
C LYS A 31 4.89 -14.19 -1.63
N ALA A 32 5.16 -13.04 -2.26
CA ALA A 32 4.30 -12.50 -3.31
C ALA A 32 4.37 -13.42 -4.53
N ARG A 33 3.21 -13.93 -4.94
CA ARG A 33 3.08 -14.65 -6.21
C ARG A 33 2.62 -13.65 -7.25
N PHE A 34 3.43 -13.44 -8.27
CA PHE A 34 3.00 -12.70 -9.44
C PHE A 34 1.90 -13.50 -10.12
N ARG A 35 0.76 -12.84 -10.36
CA ARG A 35 -0.37 -13.40 -11.09
C ARG A 35 -0.72 -12.40 -12.18
N ASP A 36 -0.48 -12.80 -13.42
CA ASP A 36 -0.92 -12.01 -14.56
C ASP A 36 -2.42 -12.16 -14.72
N PHE A 37 -3.11 -11.04 -14.80
CA PHE A 37 -4.55 -11.00 -14.99
C PHE A 37 -4.93 -11.35 -16.43
N GLN A 38 -5.89 -12.26 -16.58
CA GLN A 38 -6.41 -12.67 -17.88
C GLN A 38 -7.83 -12.13 -18.11
N VAL A 39 -8.22 -12.01 -19.37
CA VAL A 39 -9.61 -11.69 -19.73
C VAL A 39 -10.52 -12.78 -19.18
N GLY A 40 -11.60 -12.38 -18.51
CA GLY A 40 -12.53 -13.27 -17.82
C GLY A 40 -12.23 -13.49 -16.34
N ASP A 41 -11.04 -13.13 -15.85
CA ASP A 41 -10.72 -13.22 -14.42
C ASP A 41 -11.66 -12.33 -13.59
N THR A 42 -12.05 -12.85 -12.43
CA THR A 42 -12.79 -12.09 -11.42
C THR A 42 -11.83 -11.43 -10.46
N VAL A 43 -11.88 -10.10 -10.38
CA VAL A 43 -10.95 -9.28 -9.60
C VAL A 43 -11.68 -8.30 -8.71
N LEU A 44 -11.00 -7.86 -7.65
CA LEU A 44 -11.42 -6.75 -6.82
C LEU A 44 -10.59 -5.52 -7.19
N LEU A 45 -11.22 -4.35 -7.15
CA LEU A 45 -10.56 -3.08 -7.40
C LEU A 45 -10.22 -2.41 -6.08
N TRP A 46 -8.95 -2.02 -5.91
CA TRP A 46 -8.53 -1.24 -4.74
C TRP A 46 -9.13 0.16 -4.76
N ASP A 47 -9.86 0.52 -3.71
CA ASP A 47 -10.43 1.86 -3.56
C ASP A 47 -9.49 2.80 -2.82
N LYS A 48 -8.58 3.40 -3.59
CA LYS A 48 -7.61 4.38 -3.08
C LYS A 48 -8.28 5.61 -2.44
N ARG A 49 -9.54 5.93 -2.76
CA ARG A 49 -10.22 7.12 -2.23
C ARG A 49 -10.58 6.97 -0.75
N HIS A 50 -10.78 5.74 -0.28
CA HIS A 50 -11.11 5.40 1.10
C HIS A 50 -9.88 4.94 1.92
N GLU A 51 -8.69 4.98 1.32
CA GLU A 51 -7.40 4.76 1.98
C GLU A 51 -6.97 5.82 3.03
N PRO A 52 -7.44 7.10 3.07
CA PRO A 52 -6.83 8.15 3.89
C PRO A 52 -6.49 7.73 5.32
N ARG A 53 -5.23 7.98 5.65
CA ARG A 53 -4.49 7.38 6.77
C ARG A 53 -5.19 7.58 8.11
N GLY A 54 -5.61 6.48 8.72
CA GLY A 54 -6.09 6.42 10.11
C GLY A 54 -7.61 6.44 10.28
N SER A 55 -8.40 6.42 9.19
CA SER A 55 -9.85 6.62 9.25
C SER A 55 -10.71 5.48 8.69
N HIS A 56 -10.10 4.41 8.19
CA HIS A 56 -10.85 3.20 7.82
C HIS A 56 -11.12 2.38 9.10
N GLY A 57 -12.40 2.18 9.41
CA GLY A 57 -12.84 1.27 10.45
C GLY A 57 -12.56 -0.17 10.04
N LYS A 58 -12.38 -1.08 11.00
CA LYS A 58 -12.06 -2.50 10.74
C LYS A 58 -12.99 -3.21 9.72
N PHE A 59 -14.18 -2.67 9.52
CA PHE A 59 -15.23 -3.23 8.66
C PHE A 59 -15.44 -2.45 7.35
N ASP A 60 -14.69 -1.39 7.10
CA ASP A 60 -14.78 -0.68 5.83
C ASP A 60 -14.04 -1.48 4.75
N SER A 61 -14.76 -1.84 3.68
CA SER A 61 -14.17 -2.54 2.55
C SER A 61 -13.38 -1.56 1.69
N LEU A 62 -12.06 -1.72 1.65
CA LEU A 62 -11.17 -1.01 0.73
C LEU A 62 -11.13 -1.64 -0.68
N TRP A 63 -11.92 -2.69 -0.89
CA TRP A 63 -11.98 -3.43 -2.13
C TRP A 63 -13.40 -3.35 -2.71
N LEU A 64 -13.51 -2.85 -3.93
CA LEU A 64 -14.75 -2.82 -4.71
C LEU A 64 -14.83 -4.09 -5.58
N GLY A 65 -16.05 -4.52 -5.87
CA GLY A 65 -16.32 -5.60 -6.81
C GLY A 65 -17.33 -6.61 -6.28
N PRO A 66 -17.37 -7.82 -6.88
CA PRO A 66 -16.46 -8.37 -7.88
C PRO A 66 -16.62 -7.79 -9.30
N PHE A 67 -15.50 -7.65 -10.01
CA PHE A 67 -15.47 -7.25 -11.43
C PHE A 67 -14.91 -8.35 -12.32
N LYS A 68 -15.28 -8.36 -13.60
CA LYS A 68 -14.67 -9.23 -14.61
C LYS A 68 -13.81 -8.43 -15.57
N ILE A 69 -12.59 -8.89 -15.81
CA ILE A 69 -11.70 -8.28 -16.78
C ILE A 69 -12.24 -8.54 -18.19
N ARG A 70 -12.40 -7.47 -18.97
CA ARG A 70 -12.82 -7.52 -20.37
C ARG A 70 -11.76 -6.89 -21.24
N HIS A 71 -11.58 -7.43 -22.44
CA HIS A 71 -10.84 -6.74 -23.49
C HIS A 71 -11.78 -5.70 -24.11
N PHE A 72 -11.34 -4.46 -24.20
CA PHE A 72 -12.01 -3.43 -24.98
C PHE A 72 -11.24 -3.36 -26.31
N ALA A 73 -11.90 -3.75 -27.38
CA ALA A 73 -11.39 -3.63 -28.74
C ALA A 73 -11.48 -2.18 -29.22
#